data_AF-A0A7L4TJ91-F1
#
_entry.id   AF-A0A7L4TJ91-F1
#
_cell.length_a   1.000
_cell.length_b   1.000
_cell.length_c   1.000
_cell.angle_alpha   90.00
_cell.angle_beta   90.00
_cell.angle_gamma   90.00
#
_symmetry.space_group_name_H-M   'P 1'
#
loop_
_entity.id
_entity.type
_entity.pdbx_description
1 polymer ?
#
loop_
_entity_poly.entity_id
_entity_poly.type
_entity_poly.pdbx_seq_one_letter_code
_entity_poly.pdbx_strand_id
1 'polypeptide(L)'
;MFVALSLSKGGLPSLNAQSLSPSSTDIFLQLKKLNVLGSVLYLAAHPDDENNSLLPYLAKEKKYRTAYLSLTRGDGGQNLIGSEQGIDLGLIRT
;
A
#
# COMPACT_ATOMS: atom_id res chain seq x y z
N MET A 1 14.22 -20.00 -52.64
CA MET A 1 13.31 -20.25 -51.51
C MET A 1 13.21 -18.95 -50.72
N PHE A 2 12.26 -18.08 -51.09
CA PHE A 2 12.01 -16.80 -50.42
C PHE A 2 10.89 -17.02 -49.40
N VAL A 3 11.21 -16.92 -48.11
CA VAL A 3 10.19 -16.96 -47.04
C VAL A 3 9.61 -15.55 -46.92
N ALA A 4 8.39 -15.37 -47.39
CA ALA A 4 7.61 -14.16 -47.14
C ALA A 4 7.07 -14.23 -45.69
N LEU A 5 7.59 -13.37 -44.82
CA LEU A 5 7.05 -13.19 -43.47
C LEU A 5 5.76 -12.37 -43.58
N SER A 6 4.62 -13.06 -43.58
CA SER A 6 3.30 -12.43 -43.46
C SER A 6 3.16 -11.82 -42.07
N LEU A 7 3.27 -10.50 -41.97
CA LEU A 7 2.90 -9.76 -40.76
C LEU A 7 1.38 -9.85 -40.62
N SER A 8 0.91 -10.77 -39.77
CA SER A 8 -0.49 -10.75 -39.35
C SER A 8 -0.75 -9.43 -38.63
N LYS A 9 -1.75 -8.67 -39.09
CA LYS A 9 -2.30 -7.52 -38.36
C LYS A 9 -3.02 -8.06 -37.12
N GLY A 10 -2.24 -8.46 -36.11
CA GLY A 10 -2.75 -8.78 -34.79
C GLY A 10 -3.35 -7.49 -34.21
N GLY A 11 -4.67 -7.48 -34.06
CA GLY A 11 -5.36 -6.39 -33.37
C GLY A 11 -4.80 -6.24 -31.97
N LEU A 12 -4.38 -5.01 -31.63
CA LEU A 12 -4.00 -4.66 -30.27
C LEU A 12 -5.21 -4.94 -29.37
N PRO A 13 -5.09 -5.74 -28.29
CA PRO A 13 -6.15 -5.86 -27.32
C PRO A 13 -6.40 -4.47 -26.74
N SER A 14 -7.64 -3.99 -26.83
CA SER A 14 -8.06 -2.75 -26.17
C SER A 14 -7.94 -2.94 -24.65
N LEU A 15 -6.85 -2.45 -24.08
CA LEU A 15 -6.68 -2.36 -22.64
C LEU A 15 -7.67 -1.34 -22.13
N ASN A 16 -8.78 -1.82 -21.58
CA ASN A 16 -9.80 -0.97 -20.99
C ASN A 16 -9.26 -0.50 -19.64
N ALA A 17 -8.71 0.72 -19.57
CA ALA A 17 -8.28 1.31 -18.32
C ALA A 17 -9.52 1.49 -17.43
N GLN A 18 -9.65 0.72 -16.35
CA GLN A 18 -10.69 0.97 -15.35
C GLN A 18 -10.41 2.32 -14.69
N SER A 19 -11.27 3.31 -14.94
CA SER A 19 -11.30 4.52 -14.12
C SER A 19 -11.87 4.13 -12.75
N LEU A 20 -11.07 4.27 -11.69
CA LEU A 20 -11.59 4.26 -10.32
C LEU A 20 -12.49 5.49 -10.14
N SER A 21 -13.79 5.33 -10.34
CA SER A 21 -14.77 6.35 -9.97
C SER A 21 -15.02 6.24 -8.46
N PRO A 22 -14.66 7.25 -7.66
CA PRO A 22 -14.94 7.22 -6.23
C PRO A 22 -16.47 7.19 -6.01
N SER A 23 -16.93 6.37 -5.07
CA SER A 23 -18.34 6.33 -4.74
C SER A 23 -18.78 7.63 -4.06
N SER A 24 -20.08 7.95 -4.09
CA SER A 24 -20.64 9.11 -3.39
C SER A 24 -20.28 9.09 -1.89
N THR A 25 -20.18 7.91 -1.30
CA THR A 25 -19.78 7.70 0.10
C THR A 25 -18.32 8.09 0.33
N ASP A 26 -17.41 7.73 -0.59
CA ASP A 26 -15.99 8.08 -0.50
C ASP A 26 -15.79 9.59 -0.59
N ILE A 27 -16.48 10.24 -1.52
CA ILE A 27 -16.45 11.70 -1.69
C ILE A 27 -16.95 12.38 -0.41
N PHE A 28 -18.07 11.92 0.15
CA PHE A 28 -18.61 12.47 1.40
C PHE A 28 -17.65 12.31 2.58
N LEU A 29 -16.96 11.18 2.68
CA LEU A 29 -15.95 10.96 3.71
C LEU A 29 -14.73 11.88 3.52
N GLN A 30 -14.29 12.07 2.28
CA GLN A 30 -13.20 13.01 1.94
C GLN A 30 -13.57 14.45 2.30
N LEU A 31 -14.79 14.89 1.97
CA LEU A 31 -15.30 16.20 2.36
C LEU A 31 -15.28 16.40 3.88
N LYS A 32 -15.66 15.37 4.66
CA LYS A 32 -15.56 15.41 6.13
C LYS A 32 -14.13 15.52 6.64
N LYS A 33 -13.16 14.93 5.94
CA LYS A 33 -11.73 15.01 6.29
C LYS A 33 -11.14 16.39 6.01
N LEU A 34 -11.66 17.15 5.04
CA LEU A 34 -11.14 18.50 4.71
C LEU A 34 -11.24 19.50 5.86
N ASN A 35 -12.28 19.38 6.70
CA ASN A 35 -12.46 20.25 7.87
C ASN A 35 -11.59 19.85 9.08
N VAL A 36 -10.73 18.86 8.93
CA VAL A 36 -9.87 18.33 9.99
C VAL A 36 -8.42 18.59 9.61
N LEU A 37 -7.80 19.56 10.29
CA LEU A 37 -6.42 19.99 10.02
C LEU A 37 -5.36 19.20 10.82
N GLY A 38 -5.80 18.22 11.63
CA GLY A 38 -4.90 17.39 12.44
C GLY A 38 -4.16 16.36 11.58
N SER A 39 -2.83 16.30 11.75
CA SER A 39 -1.97 15.26 11.19
C SER A 39 -1.19 14.56 12.29
N VAL A 40 -1.01 13.25 12.15
CA VAL A 40 -0.30 12.42 13.12
C VAL A 40 0.66 11.51 12.37
N LEU A 41 1.92 11.51 12.78
CA LEU A 41 2.92 10.54 12.34
C LEU A 41 3.32 9.68 13.55
N TYR A 42 3.02 8.40 13.50
CA TYR A 42 3.43 7.42 14.50
C TYR A 42 4.76 6.80 14.06
N LEU A 43 5.80 6.96 14.87
CA LEU A 43 7.15 6.46 14.62
C LEU A 43 7.41 5.22 15.48
N ALA A 44 7.93 4.16 14.87
CA ALA A 44 8.23 2.90 15.54
C ALA A 44 9.54 2.27 15.03
N ALA A 45 10.14 1.38 15.82
CA ALA A 45 11.36 0.70 15.41
C ALA A 45 11.08 -0.41 14.38
N HIS A 46 10.09 -1.24 14.67
CA HIS A 46 9.73 -2.41 13.84
C HIS A 46 8.29 -2.31 13.34
N PRO A 47 7.92 -3.02 12.26
CA PRO A 47 6.54 -3.00 11.75
C PRO A 47 5.50 -3.61 12.70
N ASP A 48 5.90 -4.41 13.69
CA ASP A 48 5.03 -5.04 14.69
C ASP A 48 4.77 -4.21 15.95
N ASP A 49 5.46 -3.07 16.11
CA ASP A 49 5.30 -2.13 17.23
C ASP A 49 4.04 -1.22 17.10
N GLU A 50 3.16 -1.51 16.14
CA GLU A 50 1.97 -0.72 15.88
C GLU A 50 0.88 -0.87 16.95
N ASN A 51 0.11 0.19 17.17
CA ASN A 51 -1.04 0.14 18.08
C ASN A 51 -2.36 0.02 17.31
N ASN A 52 -2.91 -1.20 17.30
CA ASN A 52 -4.13 -1.56 16.57
C ASN A 52 -5.40 -0.84 17.04
N SER A 53 -5.40 -0.20 18.21
CA SER A 53 -6.55 0.59 18.68
C SER A 53 -6.37 2.08 18.39
N LEU A 54 -5.16 2.61 18.60
CA LEU A 54 -4.88 4.04 18.48
C LEU A 54 -4.90 4.52 17.03
N LEU A 55 -4.28 3.79 16.10
CA LEU A 55 -4.19 4.21 14.70
C LEU A 55 -5.57 4.32 14.04
N PRO A 56 -6.49 3.33 14.20
CA PRO A 56 -7.86 3.46 13.67
C PRO A 56 -8.67 4.56 14.33
N TYR A 57 -8.51 4.78 15.64
CA TYR A 57 -9.18 5.86 16.35
C TYR A 57 -8.83 7.23 15.75
N LEU A 58 -7.53 7.49 15.57
CA LEU A 58 -7.05 8.74 14.97
C LEU A 58 -7.50 8.88 13.51
N ALA A 59 -7.40 7.81 12.71
CA ALA A 59 -7.67 7.86 11.27
C ALA A 59 -9.17 7.87 10.91
N LYS A 60 -10.01 7.13 11.64
CA LYS A 60 -11.44 6.93 11.31
C LYS A 60 -12.36 7.79 12.15
N GLU A 61 -12.15 7.82 13.47
CA GLU A 61 -13.03 8.55 14.38
C GLU A 61 -12.70 10.05 14.36
N LYS A 62 -11.45 10.39 14.67
CA LYS A 62 -10.94 11.77 14.63
C LYS A 62 -10.68 12.29 13.23
N LYS A 63 -10.57 11.40 12.24
CA LYS A 63 -10.33 11.73 10.82
C LYS A 63 -9.01 12.49 10.59
N TYR A 64 -8.05 12.32 11.48
CA TYR A 64 -6.72 12.88 11.29
C TYR A 64 -6.01 12.22 10.11
N ARG A 65 -5.11 12.97 9.49
CA ARG A 65 -4.17 12.41 8.52
C ARG A 65 -3.11 11.62 9.27
N THR A 66 -3.39 10.36 9.52
CA THR A 66 -2.52 9.45 10.27
C THR A 66 -1.61 8.67 9.32
N ALA A 67 -0.32 8.65 9.62
CA ALA A 67 0.68 7.81 8.98
C ALA A 67 1.46 7.01 10.04
N TYR A 68 1.89 5.80 9.69
CA TYR A 68 2.78 4.96 10.48
C TYR A 68 4.10 4.82 9.73
N LEU A 69 5.22 5.00 10.42
CA LEU A 69 6.55 4.83 9.87
C LEU A 69 7.37 3.94 10.80
N SER A 70 7.72 2.75 10.32
CA SER A 70 8.71 1.89 10.95
C SER A 70 10.11 2.21 10.43
N LEU A 71 11.09 2.26 11.33
CA LEU A 71 12.50 2.51 10.99
C LEU A 71 13.16 1.30 10.33
N THR A 72 12.62 0.11 10.59
CA THR A 72 13.07 -1.14 9.99
C THR A 72 11.93 -1.80 9.22
N ARG A 73 12.30 -2.75 8.35
CA ARG A 73 11.35 -3.62 7.65
C ARG A 73 11.01 -4.89 8.44
N GLY A 74 11.45 -4.97 9.70
CA GLY A 74 11.34 -6.18 10.52
C GLY A 74 12.44 -7.20 10.24
N ASP A 75 13.64 -6.74 9.88
CA ASP A 75 14.85 -7.56 9.61
C ASP A 75 15.27 -8.40 10.83
N GLY A 76 14.94 -7.94 12.05
CA GLY A 76 15.17 -8.66 13.30
C GLY A 76 14.08 -9.67 13.68
N GLY A 77 13.02 -9.79 12.87
CA GLY A 77 11.91 -10.69 13.15
C GLY A 77 12.29 -12.16 12.98
N GLN A 78 11.63 -13.05 13.72
CA GLN A 78 11.87 -14.49 13.60
C GLN A 78 11.15 -15.03 12.36
N ASN A 79 11.90 -15.70 11.47
CA ASN A 79 11.32 -16.43 10.35
C ASN A 79 10.91 -17.84 10.80
N LEU A 80 9.61 -18.16 10.72
CA LEU A 80 9.08 -19.48 11.14
C LEU A 80 9.10 -20.51 10.01
N ILE A 81 9.42 -20.11 8.78
CA ILE A 81 9.33 -20.94 7.57
C ILE A 81 10.73 -21.25 7.00
N GLY A 82 11.74 -20.41 7.27
CA GLY A 82 13.09 -20.57 6.73
C GLY A 82 14.19 -19.99 7.62
N SER A 83 15.46 -20.17 7.21
CA SER A 83 16.66 -19.72 7.92
C SER A 83 17.08 -18.27 7.63
N GLU A 84 16.31 -17.57 6.79
CA GLU A 84 16.56 -16.18 6.40
C GLU A 84 16.47 -15.26 7.64
N GLN A 85 17.47 -14.42 7.86
CA GLN A 85 17.53 -13.46 8.98
C GLN A 85 18.18 -12.16 8.52
N GLY A 86 17.78 -11.02 9.09
CA GLY A 86 18.36 -9.74 8.72
C GLY A 86 17.89 -9.24 7.35
N ILE A 87 18.84 -8.85 6.51
CA ILE A 87 18.59 -8.17 5.22
C ILE A 87 17.80 -9.07 4.26
N ASP A 88 18.09 -10.37 4.25
CA ASP A 88 17.42 -11.32 3.36
C ASP A 88 15.94 -11.51 3.73
N LEU A 89 15.62 -11.48 5.04
CA LEU A 89 14.24 -11.51 5.52
C LEU A 89 13.50 -10.21 5.17
N GLY A 90 14.19 -9.07 5.26
CA GLY A 90 13.68 -7.79 4.79
C GLY A 90 13.36 -7.81 3.30
N LEU A 91 14.22 -8.41 2.48
CA LEU A 91 14.01 -8.47 1.03
C LEU A 91 12.76 -9.28 0.66
N ILE A 92 12.53 -10.41 1.32
CA ILE A 92 11.38 -11.30 1.04
C ILE A 92 10.03 -10.68 1.45
N ARG A 93 10.03 -9.70 2.36
CA ARG A 93 8.80 -9.03 2.85
C ARG A 93 8.34 -7.84 2.01
N THR A 94 9.01 -7.51 0.89
CA THR A 94 8.60 -6.46 -0.08
C THR A 94 8.53 -7.02 -1.49
#